data_AF-A0A8D0D9K6-F1
#
_entry.id   AF-A0A8D0D9K6-F1
#
_cell.length_a   1.000
_cell.length_b   1.000
_cell.length_c   1.000
_cell.angle_alpha   90.00
_cell.angle_beta   90.00
_cell.angle_gamma   90.00
#
_symmetry.space_group_name_H-M   'P 1'
#
loop_
_entity.id
_entity.type
_entity.pdbx_description
1 polymer ?
#
loop_
_entity_poly.entity_id
_entity_poly.type
_entity_poly.pdbx_seq_one_letter_code
_entity_poly.pdbx_strand_id
1 'polypeptide(L)' 'MLKKATKLKSIIKTKTKSNINMRPTSEAMIELLTLVFLSSLAEEAKAKAFEEKSATIRAQHLRAVSKVRSKGLC' A
#
# COMPACT_ATOMS: atom_id res chain seq x y z
N MET A 1 13.04 17.21 11.19
CA MET A 1 11.95 16.31 11.63
C MET A 1 10.65 16.80 11.00
N LEU A 2 9.95 15.95 10.24
CA LEU A 2 8.64 16.31 9.67
C LEU A 2 7.67 16.66 10.82
N LYS A 3 7.29 17.94 10.93
CA LYS A 3 6.40 18.45 11.99
C LYS A 3 4.91 18.24 11.68
N LYS A 4 4.57 17.70 10.51
CA LYS A 4 3.18 17.48 10.05
C LYS A 4 2.84 16.00 10.20
N ALA A 5 1.68 15.68 10.78
CA ALA A 5 1.17 14.31 10.78
C ALA A 5 1.16 13.79 9.34
N THR A 6 1.74 12.61 9.11
CA THR A 6 1.75 12.04 7.78
C THR A 6 0.31 11.72 7.37
N LYS A 7 0.01 11.90 6.08
CA LYS A 7 -1.35 11.71 5.54
C LYS A 7 -1.92 10.34 5.94
N LEU A 8 -1.06 9.33 6.02
CA LEU A 8 -1.41 7.97 6.43
C LEU A 8 -1.93 7.88 7.87
N LYS A 9 -1.28 8.55 8.84
CA LYS A 9 -1.77 8.58 10.24
C LYS A 9 -3.17 9.18 10.35
N SER A 10 -3.46 10.26 9.61
CA SER A 10 -4.80 10.86 9.59
C SER A 10 -5.85 9.92 8.98
N ILE A 11 -5.49 9.19 7.92
CA ILE A 11 -6.37 8.20 7.28
C ILE A 11 -6.66 7.05 8.26
N ILE A 12 -5.66 6.54 8.97
CA ILE A 12 -5.85 5.45 9.94
C ILE A 12 -6.80 5.91 11.04
N LYS A 13 -6.52 7.07 11.67
CA LYS A 13 -7.38 7.62 12.73
C LYS A 13 -8.83 7.85 12.31
N THR A 14 -9.07 8.24 11.05
CA THR A 14 -10.44 8.44 10.53
C THR A 14 -11.14 7.14 10.15
N LYS A 15 -10.41 6.06 9.88
CA LYS A 15 -10.97 4.75 9.50
C LYS A 15 -11.14 3.81 10.69
N THR A 16 -10.40 4.00 11.77
CA THR A 16 -10.54 3.18 12.99
C THR A 16 -11.73 3.66 13.82
N LYS A 17 -12.55 2.71 14.31
CA LYS A 17 -13.69 2.99 15.21
C LYS A 17 -13.28 3.36 16.65
N SER A 18 -12.04 3.08 17.04
CA SER A 18 -11.51 3.34 18.38
C SER A 18 -10.49 4.47 18.35
N ASN A 19 -10.38 5.19 19.47
CA ASN A 19 -9.37 6.23 19.64
C ASN A 19 -8.00 5.57 19.89
N ILE A 20 -7.27 5.27 18.81
CA ILE A 20 -5.95 4.63 18.90
C ILE A 20 -4.87 5.68 19.12
N ASN A 21 -4.06 5.49 20.16
CA ASN A 21 -2.82 6.23 20.36
C ASN A 21 -1.68 5.58 19.56
N MET A 22 -1.25 6.23 18.47
CA MET A 22 -0.13 5.78 17.66
C MET A 22 1.16 6.48 18.11
N ARG A 23 2.08 5.69 18.69
CA ARG A 23 3.42 6.17 19.07
C ARG A 23 4.29 6.42 17.82
N PRO A 24 5.29 7.32 17.89
CA PRO A 24 6.12 7.66 16.73
C PRO A 24 6.75 6.47 16.01
N THR A 25 7.24 5.46 16.74
CA THR A 25 7.81 4.24 16.14
C THR A 25 6.78 3.44 15.35
N SER A 26 5.56 3.30 15.87
CA SER A 26 4.48 2.60 15.17
C SER A 26 4.04 3.34 13.90
N GLU A 27 4.01 4.68 13.95
CA GLU A 27 3.75 5.53 12.78
C GLU A 27 4.81 5.29 11.69
N ALA A 28 6.11 5.33 12.05
CA ALA A 28 7.20 5.07 11.11
C ALA A 28 7.14 3.65 10.51
N MET A 29 6.85 2.63 11.33
CA MET A 29 6.71 1.25 10.86
C MET A 29 5.56 1.07 9.87
N ILE A 30 4.41 1.70 10.12
CA ILE A 30 3.26 1.62 9.23
C ILE A 30 3.53 2.34 7.90
N GLU A 31 4.23 3.47 7.94
CA GLU A 31 4.69 4.16 6.73
C GLU A 31 5.64 3.29 5.92
N LEU A 32 6.63 2.68 6.57
CA LEU A 32 7.56 1.76 5.91
C LEU A 32 6.84 0.57 5.29
N LEU A 33 5.95 -0.09 6.04
CA LEU A 33 5.15 -1.22 5.54
C LEU A 33 4.29 -0.82 4.34
N THR A 34 3.68 0.36 4.39
CA THR A 34 2.87 0.89 3.27
C THR A 34 3.73 1.14 2.04
N LEU A 35 4.93 1.71 2.21
CA LEU A 35 5.86 1.96 1.12
C LEU A 35 6.33 0.65 0.47
N VAL A 36 6.74 -0.34 1.27
CA VAL A 36 7.19 -1.65 0.78
C VAL A 36 6.05 -2.39 0.09
N PHE A 37 4.83 -2.32 0.66
CA PHE A 37 3.64 -2.92 0.06
C PHE A 37 3.33 -2.30 -1.31
N LEU A 38 3.29 -0.97 -1.42
CA LEU A 38 3.00 -0.28 -2.68
C LEU A 38 4.09 -0.51 -3.73
N SER A 39 5.36 -0.54 -3.32
CA SER A 39 6.49 -0.77 -4.22
C SER A 39 6.42 -2.16 -4.84
N SER A 40 6.25 -3.20 -4.02
CA SER A 40 6.12 -4.58 -4.50
C SER A 40 4.86 -4.80 -5.35
N LEU A 41 3.73 -4.17 -4.99
CA LEU A 41 2.51 -4.21 -5.81
C LEU A 41 2.71 -3.56 -7.19
N ALA A 42 3.45 -2.45 -7.25
CA ALA A 42 3.75 -1.76 -8.49
C ALA A 42 4.69 -2.58 -9.39
N GLU A 43 5.69 -3.26 -8.81
CA GLU A 43 6.58 -4.17 -9.54
C GLU A 43 5.82 -5.35 -10.15
N GLU A 44 4.94 -5.99 -9.38
CA GLU A 44 4.08 -7.08 -9.89
C GLU A 44 3.13 -6.58 -10.99
N ALA A 45 2.50 -5.41 -10.80
CA ALA A 45 1.61 -4.83 -11.81
C ALA A 45 2.37 -4.42 -13.09
N LYS A 46 3.63 -3.97 -12.96
CA LYS A 46 4.52 -3.69 -14.09
C LYS A 46 4.83 -4.97 -14.84
N ALA A 47 5.14 -6.07 -14.15
CA ALA A 47 5.37 -7.37 -14.78
C ALA A 47 4.13 -7.83 -15.57
N LYS A 48 2.93 -7.70 -15.00
CA LYS A 48 1.67 -8.00 -15.73
C LYS A 48 1.44 -7.09 -16.94
N ALA A 49 1.70 -5.80 -16.82
CA ALA A 49 1.61 -4.89 -17.96
C ALA A 49 2.55 -5.34 -19.10
N PHE A 50 3.76 -5.76 -18.75
CA PHE A 50 4.76 -6.23 -19.70
C PHE A 50 4.34 -7.54 -20.38
N GLU A 51 3.83 -8.52 -19.63
CA GLU A 51 3.27 -9.77 -20.18
C GLU A 51 2.15 -9.49 -21.21
N GLU A 52 1.31 -8.50 -20.94
CA GLU A 52 0.23 -8.05 -21.83
C GLU A 52 0.71 -7.12 -22.97
N LYS A 53 2.03 -6.91 -23.13
CA LYS A 53 2.65 -6.00 -24.11
C LYS A 53 2.13 -4.55 -24.00
N SER A 54 1.76 -4.14 -22.80
CA SER A 54 1.22 -2.81 -22.52
C SER A 54 2.31 -1.85 -22.05
N ALA A 55 2.40 -0.68 -22.69
CA ALA A 55 3.34 0.38 -22.31
C ALA A 55 2.92 1.16 -21.05
N THR A 56 1.73 0.89 -20.48
CA THR A 56 1.19 1.64 -19.34
C THR A 56 0.61 0.68 -18.31
N ILE A 57 0.90 0.90 -17.03
CA ILE A 57 0.24 0.17 -15.95
C ILE A 57 -1.20 0.68 -15.82
N ARG A 58 -2.18 -0.18 -16.08
CA ARG A 58 -3.61 0.12 -16.02
C ARG A 58 -4.26 -0.56 -14.82
N ALA A 59 -5.49 -0.15 -14.52
CA ALA A 59 -6.27 -0.69 -13.41
C ALA A 59 -6.45 -2.22 -13.49
N GLN A 60 -6.53 -2.79 -14.69
CA GLN A 60 -6.67 -4.25 -14.88
C GLN A 60 -5.45 -5.03 -14.38
N HIS A 61 -4.23 -4.52 -14.63
CA HIS A 61 -2.99 -5.17 -14.17
C HIS A 61 -2.94 -5.16 -12.64
N LEU A 62 -3.29 -4.03 -11.99
CA LEU A 62 -3.41 -3.94 -10.54
C LEU A 62 -4.44 -4.93 -9.98
N ARG A 63 -5.63 -5.01 -10.59
CA ARG A 63 -6.68 -5.93 -10.14
C ARG A 63 -6.26 -7.39 -10.26
N ALA A 64 -5.52 -7.75 -11.31
CA ALA A 64 -4.99 -9.09 -11.51
C ALA A 64 -4.04 -9.49 -10.38
N VAL A 65 -3.06 -8.64 -10.06
CA VAL A 65 -2.08 -8.93 -8.99
C VAL A 65 -2.68 -8.85 -7.58
N SER A 66 -3.63 -7.93 -7.35
CA SER A 66 -4.30 -7.77 -6.04
C SER A 66 -5.11 -9.00 -5.64
N LYS A 67 -5.77 -9.66 -6.61
CA LYS A 67 -6.53 -10.91 -6.37
C LYS A 67 -5.64 -12.09 -6.00
N VAL A 68 -4.40 -12.10 -6.50
CA VAL A 68 -3.43 -13.17 -6.22
C VAL A 68 -2.89 -13.01 -4.80
N ARG A 69 -2.51 -11.79 -4.40
CA ARG A 69 -2.03 -11.50 -3.05
C ARG A 69 -3.05 -11.82 -1.94
N SER A 70 -4.35 -11.58 -2.17
CA SER A 70 -5.37 -11.91 -1.17
C SER A 70 -5.52 -13.41 -0.90
N LYS A 71 -5.03 -14.29 -1.78
CA LYS A 71 -5.11 -15.74 -1.61
C LYS A 71 -3.93 -16.35 -0.83
N GLY A 72 -2.87 -15.60 -0.60
CA GLY A 72 -1.68 -16.05 0.15
C GLY A 72 -1.56 -15.46 1.57
N LEU A 73 -2.54 -14.66 1.99
CA LEU A 73 -2.57 -14.02 3.32
C LEU A 73 -3.60 -14.68 4.27
N CYS A 74 -4.10 -15.86 3.91
CA CYS A 74 -4.93 -16.72 4.75
C CYS A 74 -4.15 -17.98 5.11
#